data_AF-A0A4Y7PLD7-F1
#
_entry.id   AF-A0A4Y7PLD7-F1
#
_cell.length_a   1.000
_cell.length_b   1.000
_cell.length_c   1.000
_cell.angle_alpha   90.00
_cell.angle_beta   90.00
_cell.angle_gamma   90.00
#
_symmetry.space_group_name_H-M   'P 1'
#
loop_
_entity.id
_entity.type
_entity.pdbx_description
1 polymer ?
#
loop_
_entity_poly.entity_id
_entity_poly.type
_entity_poly.pdbx_seq_one_letter_code
_entity_poly.pdbx_strand_id
1 'polypeptide(L)'
;MPSLSHIECFYWQFQPRVAFATQLTTFEISLGDMETIDIGRLAQALQSLTNLRNLSVQLSDCESVDYGTDWNRLKPHSVQIDKLTIGINEGTVLEAAQGLYDTLSFFTAVTVEISLDNVGGGPQLDYLKTANAEFFPFGTIILLHVSRWIYIPDLFMAIGRSCEIVHTVHFDVPHGVHFTDGFHDQFDHSPFRSIRHVVFHKCDSLREEQVKFMLKHSLFAEVADFKLVSCPKITEDFLLDCRDEFGEKIQWTL
;
A
#
# COMPACT_ATOMS: atom_id res chain seq x y z
N MET A 1 13.55 34.21 9.46
CA MET A 1 12.64 34.08 8.31
C MET A 1 11.86 32.79 8.49
N PRO A 2 10.53 32.77 8.31
CA PRO A 2 9.76 31.53 8.33
C PRO A 2 10.22 30.63 7.18
N SER A 3 10.51 29.36 7.47
CA SER A 3 10.86 28.35 6.47
C SER A 3 9.59 27.71 5.95
N LEU A 4 9.42 27.66 4.63
CA LEU A 4 8.31 26.97 4.00
C LEU A 4 8.65 25.47 3.96
N SER A 5 8.04 24.69 4.84
CA SER A 5 8.31 23.25 5.00
C SER A 5 7.22 22.35 4.43
N HIS A 6 6.05 22.91 4.12
CA HIS A 6 4.86 22.17 3.70
C HIS A 6 4.15 22.90 2.56
N ILE A 7 3.75 22.14 1.54
CA ILE A 7 2.94 22.60 0.41
C ILE A 7 1.88 21.56 0.08
N GLU A 8 0.69 22.06 -0.20
CA GLU A 8 -0.44 21.34 -0.77
C GLU A 8 -0.75 21.92 -2.15
N CYS A 9 -0.90 21.04 -3.14
CA CYS A 9 -1.12 21.41 -4.54
C CYS A 9 -2.35 20.69 -5.11
N PHE A 10 -3.14 21.43 -5.89
CA PHE A 10 -4.22 20.91 -6.71
C PHE A 10 -3.95 21.25 -8.18
N TYR A 11 -4.10 20.30 -9.10
CA TYR A 11 -3.97 20.52 -10.55
C TYR A 11 -2.68 21.24 -10.97
N TRP A 12 -1.53 20.81 -10.43
CA TRP A 12 -0.27 21.52 -10.61
C TRP A 12 0.50 21.07 -11.85
N GLN A 13 0.92 22.01 -12.70
CA GLN A 13 1.89 21.75 -13.75
C GLN A 13 3.31 21.83 -13.18
N PHE A 14 3.94 20.67 -12.99
CA PHE A 14 5.24 20.55 -12.35
C PHE A 14 6.35 21.28 -13.11
N GLN A 15 7.01 22.23 -12.43
CA GLN A 15 8.26 22.82 -12.90
C GLN A 15 9.39 22.50 -11.90
N PRO A 16 10.52 21.91 -12.34
CA PRO A 16 11.59 21.41 -11.46
C PRO A 16 12.39 22.49 -10.70
N ARG A 17 11.95 23.75 -10.66
CA ARG A 17 12.76 24.89 -10.20
C ARG A 17 12.02 25.84 -9.29
N VAL A 18 11.42 25.30 -8.23
CA VAL A 18 10.83 26.14 -7.19
C VAL A 18 11.90 26.50 -6.15
N ALA A 19 12.09 27.79 -5.86
CA ALA A 19 13.20 28.30 -5.05
C ALA A 19 13.28 27.72 -3.62
N PHE A 20 12.21 27.09 -3.15
CA PHE A 20 12.07 26.48 -1.83
C PHE A 20 12.04 24.95 -1.85
N ALA A 21 12.28 24.30 -3.00
CA ALA A 21 12.22 22.83 -3.14
C ALA A 21 13.08 22.08 -2.09
N THR A 22 14.26 22.62 -1.77
CA THR A 22 15.16 22.05 -0.77
C THR A 22 14.71 22.30 0.67
N GLN A 23 13.70 23.13 0.93
CA GLN A 23 13.19 23.36 2.30
C GLN A 23 11.97 22.50 2.61
N LEU A 24 11.33 21.92 1.58
CA LEU A 24 10.11 21.15 1.74
C LEU A 24 10.41 19.80 2.36
N THR A 25 9.75 19.56 3.50
CA THR A 25 9.76 18.26 4.19
C THR A 25 8.45 17.51 4.00
N THR A 26 7.37 18.22 3.67
CA THR A 26 6.07 17.62 3.37
C THR A 26 5.55 18.17 2.05
N PHE A 27 5.11 17.27 1.17
CA PHE A 27 4.52 17.63 -0.10
C PHE A 27 3.25 16.81 -0.32
N GLU A 28 2.15 17.50 -0.60
CA GLU A 28 0.85 16.88 -0.86
C GLU A 28 0.35 17.34 -2.22
N ILE A 29 -0.08 16.40 -3.05
CA ILE A 29 -0.66 16.70 -4.35
C ILE A 29 -1.90 15.87 -4.64
N SER A 30 -2.93 16.56 -5.15
CA SER A 30 -4.12 15.95 -5.71
C SER A 30 -4.19 16.22 -7.22
N LEU A 31 -4.29 15.13 -7.99
CA LEU A 31 -4.46 15.11 -9.44
C LEU A 31 -5.84 14.54 -9.72
N GLY A 32 -6.81 15.42 -9.94
CA GLY A 32 -8.19 15.07 -10.30
C GLY A 32 -8.49 15.41 -11.75
N ASP A 33 -9.46 14.74 -12.38
CA ASP A 33 -10.05 15.13 -13.68
C ASP A 33 -9.02 15.46 -14.78
N MET A 34 -7.92 14.70 -14.82
CA MET A 34 -6.83 14.90 -15.77
C MET A 34 -6.96 13.93 -16.94
N GLU A 35 -7.06 14.46 -18.16
CA GLU A 35 -6.99 13.63 -19.38
C GLU A 35 -5.65 12.88 -19.44
N THR A 36 -4.54 13.53 -19.07
CA THR A 36 -3.19 12.95 -19.09
C THR A 36 -2.32 13.45 -17.95
N ILE A 37 -1.70 12.55 -17.19
CA ILE A 37 -0.69 12.88 -16.17
C ILE A 37 0.72 12.83 -16.77
N ASP A 38 1.49 13.92 -16.65
CA ASP A 38 2.92 13.95 -17.01
C ASP A 38 3.77 13.36 -15.87
N ILE A 39 3.98 12.05 -15.94
CA ILE A 39 4.73 11.24 -14.99
C ILE A 39 6.21 11.66 -14.97
N GLY A 40 6.77 12.03 -16.11
CA GLY A 40 8.16 12.47 -16.23
C GLY A 40 8.44 13.76 -15.45
N ARG A 41 7.57 14.77 -15.56
CA ARG A 41 7.71 16.02 -14.80
C ARG A 41 7.43 15.83 -13.32
N LEU A 42 6.46 14.99 -12.95
CA LEU A 42 6.23 14.62 -11.56
C LEU A 42 7.49 14.01 -10.95
N ALA A 43 8.10 13.04 -11.64
CA ALA A 43 9.34 12.41 -11.19
C ALA A 43 10.47 13.42 -10.99
N GLN A 44 10.71 14.29 -11.98
CA GLN A 44 11.74 15.34 -11.88
C GLN A 44 11.49 16.31 -10.73
N ALA A 45 10.23 16.71 -10.52
CA ALA A 45 9.87 17.58 -9.40
C ALA A 45 10.14 16.90 -8.06
N LEU A 46 9.68 15.66 -7.87
CA LEU A 46 9.91 14.89 -6.64
C LEU A 46 11.41 14.65 -6.37
N GLN A 47 12.20 14.36 -7.41
CA GLN A 47 13.65 14.20 -7.28
C GLN A 47 14.37 15.49 -6.83
N SER A 48 13.79 16.66 -7.11
CA SER A 48 14.34 17.94 -6.66
C SER A 48 14.08 18.21 -5.15
N LEU A 49 13.13 17.50 -4.55
CA LEU A 49 12.75 17.63 -3.13
C LEU A 49 13.68 16.81 -2.24
N THR A 50 14.96 17.19 -2.21
CA THR A 50 16.03 16.44 -1.51
C THR A 50 15.85 16.29 0.00
N ASN A 51 15.01 17.11 0.63
CA ASN A 51 14.72 17.06 2.07
C ASN A 51 13.30 16.55 2.37
N LEU A 52 12.62 15.95 1.38
CA LEU A 52 11.28 15.41 1.54
C LEU A 52 11.29 14.30 2.59
N ARG A 53 10.31 14.34 3.50
CA ARG A 53 10.09 13.32 4.54
C ARG A 53 8.70 12.70 4.44
N ASN A 54 7.71 13.47 4.00
CA ASN A 54 6.32 13.03 3.87
C ASN A 54 5.80 13.40 2.49
N LEU A 55 5.28 12.41 1.77
CA LEU A 55 4.67 12.59 0.46
C LEU A 55 3.25 12.05 0.48
N SER A 56 2.28 12.84 0.03
CA SER A 56 0.91 12.41 -0.22
C SER A 56 0.54 12.67 -1.67
N VAL A 57 0.06 11.64 -2.37
CA VAL A 57 -0.41 11.74 -3.76
C VAL A 57 -1.82 11.17 -3.85
N GLN A 58 -2.76 11.95 -4.37
CA GLN A 58 -4.13 11.52 -4.64
C GLN A 58 -4.39 11.58 -6.14
N LEU A 59 -4.87 10.47 -6.72
CA LEU A 59 -5.37 10.40 -8.09
C LEU A 59 -6.89 10.19 -8.07
N SER A 60 -7.61 10.92 -8.92
CA SER A 60 -9.04 10.72 -9.16
C SER A 60 -9.36 11.06 -10.62
N ASP A 61 -10.21 10.26 -11.26
CA ASP A 61 -10.66 10.50 -12.64
C ASP A 61 -9.53 10.85 -13.63
N CYS A 62 -8.45 10.04 -13.59
CA CYS A 62 -7.29 10.21 -14.47
C CYS A 62 -7.30 9.17 -15.58
N GLU A 63 -7.36 9.62 -16.84
CA GLU A 63 -7.65 8.75 -17.99
C GLU A 63 -6.40 8.16 -18.68
N SER A 64 -5.25 8.83 -18.58
CA SER A 64 -4.03 8.37 -19.23
C SER A 64 -2.75 8.92 -18.58
N VAL A 65 -1.60 8.38 -19.00
CA VAL A 65 -0.26 8.84 -18.59
C VAL A 65 0.60 9.18 -19.78
N ASP A 66 1.31 10.30 -19.66
CA ASP A 66 2.46 10.62 -20.50
C ASP A 66 3.72 10.35 -19.68
N TYR A 67 4.51 9.38 -20.12
CA TYR A 67 5.79 9.06 -19.50
C TYR A 67 6.84 10.16 -19.74
N GLY A 68 6.56 11.08 -20.67
CA GLY A 68 7.50 12.07 -21.15
C GLY A 68 8.69 11.43 -21.84
N THR A 69 9.69 12.24 -22.17
CA THR A 69 10.97 11.76 -22.72
C THR A 69 12.03 11.67 -21.63
N ASP A 70 12.77 10.56 -21.60
CA ASP A 70 14.02 10.30 -20.87
C ASP A 70 14.21 11.11 -19.58
N TRP A 71 13.44 10.81 -18.54
CA TRP A 71 13.85 11.21 -17.19
C TRP A 71 14.85 10.19 -16.65
N ASN A 72 15.94 10.68 -16.05
CA ASN A 72 16.94 9.83 -15.41
C ASN A 72 16.29 9.13 -14.22
N ARG A 73 15.86 7.88 -14.43
CA ARG A 73 15.28 7.05 -13.38
C ARG A 73 16.33 6.86 -12.29
N LEU A 74 16.07 7.41 -11.11
CA LEU A 74 16.86 7.07 -9.93
C LEU A 74 16.74 5.57 -9.67
N LYS A 75 17.78 5.01 -9.05
CA LYS A 75 17.73 3.61 -8.62
C LYS A 75 16.51 3.42 -7.70
N PRO A 76 15.73 2.34 -7.87
CA PRO A 76 14.68 1.99 -6.93
C PRO A 76 15.21 2.00 -5.50
N HIS A 77 14.40 2.53 -4.57
CA HIS A 77 14.65 2.46 -3.13
C HIS A 77 15.94 3.19 -2.71
N SER A 78 16.31 4.26 -3.41
CA SER A 78 17.54 5.03 -3.18
C SER A 78 17.35 6.24 -2.25
N VAL A 79 16.12 6.71 -2.06
CA VAL A 79 15.81 7.88 -1.23
C VAL A 79 14.91 7.47 -0.07
N GLN A 80 15.35 7.74 1.16
CA GLN A 80 14.56 7.43 2.35
C GLN A 80 13.61 8.57 2.71
N ILE A 81 12.37 8.24 3.03
CA ILE A 81 11.35 9.15 3.57
C ILE A 81 10.66 8.50 4.77
N ASP A 82 9.99 9.31 5.60
CA ASP A 82 9.26 8.78 6.75
C ASP A 82 7.92 8.17 6.30
N LYS A 83 7.14 8.90 5.49
CA LYS A 83 5.78 8.50 5.11
C LYS A 83 5.48 8.73 3.64
N LEU A 84 4.88 7.72 3.01
CA LEU A 84 4.30 7.80 1.68
C LEU A 84 2.81 7.45 1.74
N THR A 85 1.94 8.37 1.36
CA THR A 85 0.49 8.15 1.24
C THR A 85 0.09 8.26 -0.22
N ILE A 86 -0.65 7.27 -0.70
CA ILE A 86 -1.17 7.22 -2.06
C ILE A 86 -2.66 6.90 -1.96
N GLY A 87 -3.50 7.72 -2.58
CA GLY A 87 -4.91 7.39 -2.79
C GLY A 87 -5.22 7.33 -4.28
N ILE A 88 -5.85 6.25 -4.70
CA ILE A 88 -6.34 6.04 -6.05
C ILE A 88 -7.85 5.88 -5.94
N ASN A 89 -8.58 6.84 -6.49
CA ASN A 89 -10.03 6.92 -6.38
C ASN A 89 -10.70 6.54 -7.72
N GLU A 90 -12.04 6.52 -7.70
CA GLU A 90 -12.90 6.24 -8.86
C GLU A 90 -12.49 7.04 -10.10
N GLY A 91 -12.67 6.42 -11.27
CA GLY A 91 -12.32 6.99 -12.58
C GLY A 91 -10.84 6.88 -12.96
N THR A 92 -9.93 6.61 -12.01
CA THR A 92 -8.50 6.44 -12.33
C THR A 92 -8.25 5.12 -13.05
N VAL A 93 -7.63 5.18 -14.24
CA VAL A 93 -7.24 3.99 -15.00
C VAL A 93 -6.00 3.30 -14.41
N LEU A 94 -5.82 2.01 -14.72
CA LEU A 94 -4.72 1.19 -14.22
C LEU A 94 -3.35 1.77 -14.61
N GLU A 95 -3.23 2.27 -15.84
CA GLU A 95 -2.01 2.84 -16.39
C GLU A 95 -1.56 4.08 -15.61
N ALA A 96 -2.51 4.87 -15.09
CA ALA A 96 -2.23 6.03 -14.24
C ALA A 96 -1.66 5.65 -12.88
N ALA A 97 -2.24 4.64 -12.24
CA ALA A 97 -1.69 4.09 -11.00
C ALA A 97 -0.28 3.52 -11.22
N GLN A 98 -0.09 2.73 -12.28
CA GLN A 98 1.20 2.14 -12.65
C GLN A 98 2.28 3.19 -12.90
N GLY A 99 1.98 4.23 -13.69
CA GLY A 99 2.90 5.33 -13.95
C GLY A 99 3.29 6.09 -12.68
N LEU A 100 2.34 6.26 -11.75
CA LEU A 100 2.64 6.84 -10.44
C LEU A 100 3.60 5.95 -9.64
N TYR A 101 3.37 4.65 -9.55
CA TYR A 101 4.27 3.75 -8.81
C TYR A 101 5.67 3.67 -9.43
N ASP A 102 5.76 3.68 -10.76
CA ASP A 102 7.03 3.81 -11.50
C ASP A 102 7.80 5.05 -11.01
N THR A 103 7.10 6.18 -10.88
CA THR A 103 7.67 7.44 -10.38
C THR A 103 8.09 7.35 -8.92
N LEU A 104 7.30 6.71 -8.07
CA LEU A 104 7.54 6.66 -6.63
C LEU A 104 8.52 5.56 -6.22
N SER A 105 8.85 4.63 -7.10
CA SER A 105 9.69 3.45 -6.83
C SER A 105 11.09 3.76 -6.29
N PHE A 106 11.61 4.97 -6.54
CA PHE A 106 12.91 5.38 -6.00
C PHE A 106 12.88 5.68 -4.49
N PHE A 107 11.70 5.82 -3.89
CA PHE A 107 11.56 6.01 -2.45
C PHE A 107 11.61 4.67 -1.69
N THR A 108 12.12 4.75 -0.46
CA THR A 108 11.96 3.77 0.61
C THR A 108 11.32 4.49 1.78
N ALA A 109 10.10 4.12 2.15
CA ALA A 109 9.41 4.76 3.27
C ALA A 109 9.44 3.89 4.52
N VAL A 110 9.45 4.53 5.70
CA VAL A 110 9.16 3.81 6.95
C VAL A 110 7.72 3.31 6.92
N THR A 111 6.79 4.18 6.55
CA THR A 111 5.37 3.87 6.42
C THR A 111 4.87 4.15 5.02
N VAL A 112 4.24 3.16 4.38
CA VAL A 112 3.51 3.33 3.12
C VAL A 112 2.03 3.06 3.36
N GLU A 113 1.18 3.99 2.96
CA GLU A 113 -0.27 3.92 3.06
C GLU A 113 -0.85 4.03 1.65
N ILE A 114 -1.58 3.01 1.20
CA ILE A 114 -2.26 3.00 -0.09
C ILE A 114 -3.74 2.80 0.14
N SER A 115 -4.54 3.69 -0.44
CA SER A 115 -6.00 3.58 -0.50
C SER A 115 -6.43 3.38 -1.95
N LEU A 116 -7.14 2.29 -2.21
CA LEU A 116 -7.79 2.00 -3.48
C LEU A 116 -9.31 2.07 -3.26
N ASP A 117 -9.91 3.17 -3.67
CA ASP A 117 -11.35 3.39 -3.51
C ASP A 117 -12.07 3.40 -4.86
N ASN A 118 -12.92 2.39 -5.09
CA ASN A 118 -13.74 2.27 -6.30
C ASN A 118 -12.98 2.41 -7.62
N VAL A 119 -11.70 2.01 -7.64
CA VAL A 119 -10.87 2.01 -8.85
C VAL A 119 -11.49 1.15 -9.96
N GLY A 120 -11.17 1.49 -11.22
CA GLY A 120 -11.86 1.05 -12.43
C GLY A 120 -11.83 -0.47 -12.73
N GLY A 121 -11.88 -0.83 -14.01
CA GLY A 121 -11.93 -2.24 -14.44
C GLY A 121 -10.67 -3.03 -14.06
N GLY A 122 -10.84 -4.32 -13.77
CA GLY A 122 -9.76 -5.28 -13.55
C GLY A 122 -9.58 -5.78 -12.10
N PRO A 123 -8.65 -6.73 -11.87
CA PRO A 123 -8.28 -7.20 -10.54
C PRO A 123 -7.65 -6.09 -9.69
N GLN A 124 -8.08 -5.93 -8.44
CA GLN A 124 -7.57 -4.89 -7.53
C GLN A 124 -6.06 -5.02 -7.27
N LEU A 125 -5.53 -6.25 -7.27
CA LEU A 125 -4.10 -6.50 -7.09
C LEU A 125 -3.24 -5.89 -8.21
N ASP A 126 -3.79 -5.69 -9.40
CA ASP A 126 -3.04 -5.08 -10.51
C ASP A 126 -2.81 -3.58 -10.29
N TYR A 127 -3.70 -2.91 -9.54
CA TYR A 127 -3.52 -1.53 -9.07
C TYR A 127 -2.47 -1.40 -7.96
N LEU A 128 -1.80 -2.49 -7.57
CA LEU A 128 -0.65 -2.49 -6.65
C LEU A 128 0.62 -2.95 -7.36
N LYS A 129 0.70 -2.73 -8.68
CA LYS A 129 1.87 -3.10 -9.48
C LYS A 129 2.37 -1.91 -10.28
N THR A 130 3.67 -1.91 -10.54
CA THR A 130 4.32 -1.00 -11.49
C THR A 130 3.96 -1.38 -12.93
N ALA A 131 4.37 -0.57 -13.91
CA ALA A 131 4.18 -0.89 -15.32
C ALA A 131 4.92 -2.19 -15.74
N ASN A 132 5.95 -2.58 -14.99
CA ASN A 132 6.70 -3.83 -15.18
C ASN A 132 6.11 -5.03 -14.43
N ALA A 133 4.89 -4.90 -13.91
CA ALA A 133 4.20 -5.92 -13.10
C ALA A 133 4.91 -6.27 -11.77
N GLU A 134 5.83 -5.43 -11.29
CA GLU A 134 6.45 -5.57 -9.98
C GLU A 134 5.50 -5.04 -8.90
N PHE A 135 5.39 -5.73 -7.76
CA PHE A 135 4.50 -5.30 -6.69
C PHE A 135 5.03 -4.04 -6.00
N PHE A 136 4.12 -3.11 -5.74
CA PHE A 136 4.31 -1.90 -4.95
C PHE A 136 3.25 -1.95 -3.83
N PRO A 137 3.58 -1.71 -2.54
CA PRO A 137 4.62 -0.82 -2.04
C PRO A 137 5.89 -1.46 -1.47
N PHE A 138 6.88 -0.60 -1.18
CA PHE A 138 8.13 -0.95 -0.48
C PHE A 138 8.33 -0.10 0.78
N GLY A 139 8.15 -0.69 1.96
CA GLY A 139 8.31 0.01 3.25
C GLY A 139 8.30 -0.92 4.45
N THR A 140 8.64 -0.38 5.63
CA THR A 140 8.69 -1.17 6.88
C THR A 140 7.29 -1.46 7.43
N ILE A 141 6.38 -0.51 7.30
CA ILE A 141 4.97 -0.62 7.66
C ILE A 141 4.16 -0.35 6.40
N ILE A 142 3.31 -1.30 6.02
CA ILE A 142 2.43 -1.20 4.85
C ILE A 142 0.99 -1.17 5.33
N LEU A 143 0.25 -0.13 4.97
CA LEU A 143 -1.18 0.02 5.26
C LEU A 143 -1.92 0.01 3.94
N LEU A 144 -2.82 -0.95 3.77
CA LEU A 144 -3.62 -1.11 2.56
C LEU A 144 -5.09 -0.96 2.89
N HIS A 145 -5.71 0.07 2.34
CA HIS A 145 -7.14 0.25 2.33
C HIS A 145 -7.68 -0.08 0.95
N VAL A 146 -8.49 -1.14 0.82
CA VAL A 146 -9.05 -1.55 -0.47
C VAL A 146 -10.55 -1.69 -0.31
N SER A 147 -11.30 -0.76 -0.88
CA SER A 147 -12.76 -0.74 -0.71
C SER A 147 -13.45 -1.84 -1.50
N ARG A 148 -12.83 -2.31 -2.60
CA ARG A 148 -13.36 -3.40 -3.42
C ARG A 148 -12.81 -4.77 -3.02
N TRP A 149 -13.32 -5.79 -3.71
CA TRP A 149 -12.95 -7.17 -3.50
C TRP A 149 -11.47 -7.45 -3.80
N ILE A 150 -10.75 -8.06 -2.85
CA ILE A 150 -9.36 -8.48 -3.01
C ILE A 150 -9.11 -9.83 -2.32
N TYR A 151 -8.30 -10.67 -2.96
CA TYR A 151 -7.87 -11.94 -2.41
C TYR A 151 -6.64 -11.72 -1.49
N ILE A 152 -6.90 -11.68 -0.19
CA ILE A 152 -5.90 -11.33 0.83
C ILE A 152 -4.67 -12.25 0.78
N PRO A 153 -4.77 -13.56 0.55
CA PRO A 153 -3.57 -14.38 0.49
C PRO A 153 -2.64 -14.06 -0.68
N ASP A 154 -3.18 -13.75 -1.88
CA ASP A 154 -2.37 -13.32 -3.01
C ASP A 154 -1.69 -11.99 -2.70
N LEU A 155 -2.42 -11.09 -2.04
CA LEU A 155 -1.87 -9.83 -1.58
C LEU A 155 -0.74 -10.03 -0.57
N PHE A 156 -0.95 -10.89 0.43
CA PHE A 156 0.06 -11.21 1.45
C PHE A 156 1.30 -11.86 0.81
N MET A 157 1.11 -12.77 -0.14
CA MET A 157 2.19 -13.38 -0.92
C MET A 157 2.95 -12.35 -1.75
N ALA A 158 2.24 -11.42 -2.40
CA ALA A 158 2.86 -10.37 -3.19
C ALA A 158 3.73 -9.46 -2.31
N ILE A 159 3.24 -9.07 -1.12
CA ILE A 159 4.00 -8.27 -0.15
C ILE A 159 5.24 -9.03 0.32
N GLY A 160 5.07 -10.27 0.80
CA GLY A 160 6.16 -11.06 1.36
C GLY A 160 7.26 -11.43 0.36
N ARG A 161 6.92 -11.55 -0.94
CA ARG A 161 7.89 -11.81 -2.00
C ARG A 161 8.62 -10.57 -2.50
N SER A 162 8.00 -9.40 -2.38
CA SER A 162 8.47 -8.18 -3.06
C SER A 162 9.07 -7.16 -2.10
N CYS A 163 8.77 -7.24 -0.80
CA CYS A 163 9.27 -6.31 0.20
C CYS A 163 9.98 -7.05 1.34
N GLU A 164 11.31 -7.09 1.29
CA GLU A 164 12.13 -7.77 2.30
C GLU A 164 12.20 -7.01 3.64
N ILE A 165 11.89 -5.72 3.64
CA ILE A 165 11.97 -4.85 4.82
C ILE A 165 10.63 -4.71 5.56
N VAL A 166 9.54 -5.27 5.04
CA VAL A 166 8.21 -5.12 5.67
C VAL A 166 8.14 -5.92 6.96
N HIS A 167 7.84 -5.24 8.06
CA HIS A 167 7.66 -5.86 9.38
C HIS A 167 6.19 -5.91 9.78
N THR A 168 5.42 -4.89 9.40
CA THR A 168 4.01 -4.76 9.79
C THR A 168 3.15 -4.53 8.56
N VAL A 169 2.06 -5.29 8.44
CA VAL A 169 1.06 -5.13 7.38
C VAL A 169 -0.30 -4.90 8.00
N HIS A 170 -0.94 -3.79 7.62
CA HIS A 170 -2.32 -3.48 7.97
C HIS A 170 -3.22 -3.68 6.76
N PHE A 171 -4.29 -4.44 6.94
CA PHE A 171 -5.34 -4.64 5.97
C PHE A 171 -6.62 -3.95 6.47
N ASP A 172 -7.07 -2.94 5.74
CA ASP A 172 -8.39 -2.33 5.85
C ASP A 172 -9.18 -2.69 4.58
N VAL A 173 -9.72 -3.91 4.58
CA VAL A 173 -10.31 -4.55 3.39
C VAL A 173 -11.73 -5.05 3.72
N PRO A 174 -12.74 -4.16 3.79
CA PRO A 174 -14.10 -4.52 4.20
C PRO A 174 -14.71 -5.64 3.34
N HIS A 175 -14.32 -5.72 2.07
CA HIS A 175 -14.75 -6.73 1.11
C HIS A 175 -13.66 -7.75 0.76
N GLY A 176 -12.59 -7.84 1.56
CA GLY A 176 -11.58 -8.88 1.41
C GLY A 176 -12.16 -10.27 1.74
N VAL A 177 -11.88 -11.26 0.91
CA VAL A 177 -12.47 -12.61 1.07
C VAL A 177 -11.45 -13.75 0.97
N HIS A 178 -11.93 -14.91 1.40
CA HIS A 178 -11.52 -16.27 1.04
C HIS A 178 -10.04 -16.62 1.27
N PHE A 179 -9.69 -16.90 2.52
CA PHE A 179 -8.51 -17.75 2.80
C PHE A 179 -8.74 -19.23 2.47
N THR A 180 -10.00 -19.67 2.44
CA THR A 180 -10.36 -21.09 2.35
C THR A 180 -10.60 -21.58 0.92
N ASP A 181 -10.90 -20.68 -0.03
CA ASP A 181 -11.11 -21.06 -1.42
C ASP A 181 -9.79 -20.88 -2.19
N GLY A 182 -9.26 -21.98 -2.72
CA GLY A 182 -8.08 -21.96 -3.60
C GLY A 182 -6.74 -22.24 -2.92
N PHE A 183 -6.64 -22.22 -1.59
CA PHE A 183 -5.53 -22.86 -0.87
C PHE A 183 -5.69 -24.37 -0.91
N HIS A 184 -5.51 -24.95 -2.08
CA HIS A 184 -5.18 -26.36 -2.17
C HIS A 184 -3.76 -26.51 -1.59
N ASP A 185 -3.55 -27.52 -0.74
CA ASP A 185 -2.29 -27.88 -0.04
C ASP A 185 -1.05 -28.09 -0.94
N GLN A 186 -1.07 -27.62 -2.18
CA GLN A 186 -0.09 -27.90 -3.23
C GLN A 186 1.06 -26.89 -3.29
N PHE A 187 0.98 -25.76 -2.60
CA PHE A 187 2.06 -24.81 -2.60
C PHE A 187 2.83 -24.84 -1.28
N ASP A 188 4.04 -25.38 -1.35
CA ASP A 188 5.03 -25.36 -0.28
C ASP A 188 5.50 -23.92 -0.07
N HIS A 189 4.69 -23.15 0.64
CA HIS A 189 4.99 -21.76 0.94
C HIS A 189 5.84 -21.69 2.20
N SER A 190 7.12 -21.37 2.02
CA SER A 190 7.97 -20.94 3.11
C SER A 190 7.42 -19.65 3.74
N PRO A 191 7.38 -19.53 5.07
CA PRO A 191 6.88 -18.33 5.73
C PRO A 191 7.73 -17.10 5.40
N PHE A 192 7.09 -15.93 5.35
CA PHE A 192 7.79 -14.67 5.16
C PHE A 192 8.38 -14.17 6.49
N ARG A 193 9.70 -14.30 6.63
CA ARG A 193 10.42 -13.92 7.85
C ARG A 193 10.45 -12.41 8.11
N SER A 194 10.20 -11.59 7.10
CA SER A 194 10.15 -10.14 7.25
C SER A 194 8.89 -9.74 8.00
N ILE A 195 7.73 -10.31 7.66
CA ILE A 195 6.43 -9.94 8.24
C ILE A 195 6.27 -10.55 9.64
N ARG A 196 6.24 -9.68 10.65
CA ARG A 196 6.09 -10.06 12.07
C ARG A 196 4.75 -9.67 12.65
N HIS A 197 4.13 -8.62 12.13
CA HIS A 197 2.87 -8.10 12.64
C HIS A 197 1.87 -8.00 11.49
N VAL A 198 0.68 -8.58 11.70
CA VAL A 198 -0.43 -8.48 10.76
C VAL A 198 -1.63 -7.92 11.51
N VAL A 199 -2.22 -6.86 10.96
CA VAL A 199 -3.37 -6.19 11.54
C VAL A 199 -4.51 -6.19 10.53
N PHE A 200 -5.65 -6.74 10.90
CA PHE A 200 -6.90 -6.60 10.15
C PHE A 200 -7.75 -5.56 10.85
N HIS A 201 -8.14 -4.53 10.12
CA HIS A 201 -8.95 -3.43 10.60
C HIS A 201 -10.22 -3.35 9.75
N LYS A 202 -11.41 -3.25 10.37
CA LYS A 202 -12.69 -3.10 9.67
C LYS A 202 -12.92 -4.12 8.54
N CYS A 203 -12.45 -5.34 8.73
CA CYS A 203 -12.57 -6.40 7.74
C CYS A 203 -13.94 -7.09 7.87
N ASP A 204 -14.98 -6.43 7.38
CA ASP A 204 -16.39 -6.85 7.53
C ASP A 204 -16.72 -8.21 6.92
N SER A 205 -15.91 -8.67 5.98
CA SER A 205 -16.08 -9.95 5.30
C SER A 205 -15.27 -11.08 5.91
N LEU A 206 -14.37 -10.77 6.85
CA LEU A 206 -13.51 -11.75 7.51
C LEU A 206 -14.33 -12.63 8.45
N ARG A 207 -14.19 -13.95 8.32
CA ARG A 207 -14.88 -14.96 9.13
C ARG A 207 -13.93 -15.70 10.06
N GLU A 208 -14.47 -16.24 11.14
CA GLU A 208 -13.74 -17.04 12.14
C GLU A 208 -12.97 -18.21 11.53
N GLU A 209 -13.58 -18.94 10.60
CA GLU A 209 -12.94 -20.05 9.88
C GLU A 209 -11.67 -19.62 9.13
N GLN A 210 -11.68 -18.40 8.58
CA GLN A 210 -10.54 -17.83 7.84
C GLN A 210 -9.45 -17.37 8.79
N VAL A 211 -9.81 -16.76 9.93
CA VAL A 211 -8.85 -16.40 10.99
C VAL A 211 -8.16 -17.65 11.53
N LYS A 212 -8.94 -18.69 11.85
CA LYS A 212 -8.39 -19.96 12.33
C LYS A 212 -7.50 -20.62 11.30
N PHE A 213 -7.88 -20.58 10.03
CA PHE A 213 -7.03 -21.05 8.93
C PHE A 213 -5.70 -20.29 8.89
N MET A 214 -5.74 -18.94 8.88
CA MET A 214 -4.52 -18.12 8.86
C MET A 214 -3.57 -18.45 10.02
N LEU A 215 -4.10 -18.55 11.25
CA LEU A 215 -3.29 -18.84 12.44
C LEU A 215 -2.59 -20.20 12.38
N LYS A 216 -3.18 -21.18 11.68
CA LYS A 216 -2.62 -22.53 11.50
C LYS A 216 -1.74 -22.67 10.27
N HIS A 217 -1.93 -21.81 9.27
CA HIS A 217 -1.28 -21.95 7.97
C HIS A 217 0.21 -21.58 8.02
N SER A 218 1.04 -22.36 7.33
CA SER A 218 2.52 -22.22 7.34
C SER A 218 2.99 -20.83 6.92
N LEU A 219 2.28 -20.18 5.98
CA LEU A 219 2.54 -18.81 5.52
C LEU A 219 2.63 -17.78 6.66
N PHE A 220 1.84 -17.98 7.73
CA PHE A 220 1.77 -17.09 8.88
C PHE A 220 2.47 -17.65 10.13
N ALA A 221 3.25 -18.73 9.98
CA ALA A 221 3.94 -19.37 11.09
C ALA A 221 4.91 -18.40 11.81
N GLU A 222 5.56 -17.52 11.04
CA GLU A 222 6.54 -16.53 11.51
C GLU A 222 5.94 -15.20 11.97
N VAL A 223 4.62 -15.01 11.80
CA VAL A 223 3.90 -13.85 12.32
C VAL A 223 3.81 -13.97 13.83
N ALA A 224 4.39 -12.99 14.53
CA ALA A 224 4.43 -12.93 15.98
C ALA A 224 3.13 -12.35 16.54
N ASP A 225 2.63 -11.27 15.94
CA ASP A 225 1.41 -10.60 16.38
C ASP A 225 0.36 -10.56 15.27
N PHE A 226 -0.81 -11.08 15.58
CA PHE A 226 -1.99 -11.10 14.72
C PHE A 226 -3.11 -10.33 15.40
N LYS A 227 -3.40 -9.12 14.90
CA LYS A 227 -4.36 -8.21 15.54
C LYS A 227 -5.63 -8.05 14.72
N LEU A 228 -6.78 -8.17 15.36
CA LEU A 228 -8.10 -7.94 14.77
C LEU A 228 -8.73 -6.69 15.41
N VAL A 229 -9.13 -5.71 14.60
CA VAL A 229 -9.67 -4.43 15.08
C VAL A 229 -10.99 -4.14 14.39
N SER A 230 -12.08 -4.13 15.16
CA SER A 230 -13.43 -3.82 14.70
C SER A 230 -13.87 -4.69 13.52
N CYS A 231 -13.71 -6.02 13.63
CA CYS A 231 -14.14 -6.99 12.62
C CYS A 231 -15.49 -7.62 13.05
N PRO A 232 -16.65 -7.15 12.55
CA PRO A 232 -17.97 -7.42 13.14
C PRO A 232 -18.45 -8.87 13.06
N LYS A 233 -17.85 -9.69 12.18
CA LYS A 233 -18.19 -11.11 12.03
C LYS A 233 -17.34 -12.06 12.87
N ILE A 234 -16.45 -11.52 13.69
CA ILE A 234 -15.62 -12.29 14.62
C ILE A 234 -16.19 -12.12 16.02
N THR A 235 -16.63 -13.21 16.62
CA THR A 235 -17.21 -13.18 17.97
C THR A 235 -16.13 -13.18 19.06
N GLU A 236 -16.47 -12.64 20.23
CA GLU A 236 -15.56 -12.67 21.39
C GLU A 236 -15.27 -14.11 21.85
N ASP A 237 -16.28 -14.99 21.86
CA ASP A 237 -16.14 -16.40 22.24
C ASP A 237 -15.07 -17.11 21.37
N PHE A 238 -15.12 -16.90 20.05
CA PHE A 238 -14.10 -17.43 19.15
C PHE A 238 -12.69 -16.88 19.43
N LEU A 239 -12.59 -15.59 19.79
CA LEU A 239 -11.30 -14.96 20.09
C LEU A 239 -10.69 -15.49 21.38
N LEU A 240 -11.53 -15.77 22.39
CA LEU A 240 -11.11 -16.43 23.63
C LEU A 240 -10.61 -17.86 23.35
N ASP A 241 -11.35 -18.64 22.56
CA ASP A 241 -10.91 -19.97 22.13
C ASP A 241 -9.58 -19.92 21.36
N CYS A 242 -9.41 -18.92 20.49
CA CYS A 242 -8.15 -18.70 19.78
C CYS A 242 -7.01 -18.30 20.72
N ARG A 243 -7.26 -17.51 21.75
CA ARG A 243 -6.24 -17.16 22.74
C ARG A 243 -5.80 -18.38 23.54
N ASP A 244 -6.72 -19.28 23.88
CA ASP A 244 -6.37 -20.53 24.56
C ASP A 244 -5.54 -21.46 23.67
N GLU A 245 -5.80 -21.49 22.35
CA GLU A 245 -5.06 -22.31 21.37
C GLU A 245 -3.71 -21.68 20.94
N PHE A 246 -3.65 -20.37 20.74
CA PHE A 246 -2.52 -19.66 20.11
C PHE A 246 -1.79 -18.67 21.05
N GLY A 247 -2.27 -18.50 22.28
CA GLY A 247 -1.69 -17.59 23.27
C GLY A 247 -1.77 -16.11 22.88
N GLU A 248 -0.76 -15.34 23.26
CA GLU A 248 -0.68 -13.89 23.01
C GLU A 248 -0.41 -13.53 21.54
N LYS A 249 -0.25 -14.52 20.66
CA LYS A 249 -0.10 -14.31 19.21
C LYS A 249 -1.32 -13.60 18.62
N ILE A 250 -2.52 -13.85 19.16
CA ILE A 250 -3.75 -13.18 18.72
C ILE A 250 -4.15 -12.07 19.70
N GLN A 251 -4.42 -10.89 19.16
CA GLN A 251 -4.90 -9.72 19.90
C GLN A 251 -6.15 -9.16 19.22
N TRP A 252 -7.04 -8.56 19.98
CA TRP A 252 -8.24 -7.95 19.41
C TRP A 252 -8.69 -6.67 20.10
N THR A 253 -9.47 -5.89 19.37
CA THR A 253 -10.22 -4.74 19.87
C THR A 253 -11.55 -4.75 19.14
N LEU A 254 -12.65 -4.94 19.88
CA LEU A 254 -14.01 -5.02 19.32
C LEU A 254 -14.55 -3.62 19.00
#